data_AF-A0A1G0H208-F1
#
_entry.id   AF-A0A1G0H208-F1
#
_cell.length_a   1.000
_cell.length_b   1.000
_cell.length_c   1.000
_cell.angle_alpha   90.00
_cell.angle_beta   90.00
_cell.angle_gamma   90.00
#
_symmetry.space_group_name_H-M   'P 1'
#
loop_
_entity.id
_entity.type
_entity.pdbx_description
1 polymer ?
#
loop_
_entity_poly.entity_id
_entity_poly.type
_entity_poly.pdbx_seq_one_letter_code
_entity_poly.pdbx_strand_id
1 'polypeptide(L)'
;MMSKLWVVVFVMLFFALFCAIYPLLKGTHTSRMPMLIIFLSAIGFSFFSILFFQKVGAINQYRLAEMIQQLQSHLTKDPNHSKGWYLLGCLYQSERDDANARVAFSNAKRLCLRRTVAIGTSNLYRERDNILIKQTLKIPIFK
;
A
#
# COMPACT_ATOMS: atom_id res chain seq x y z
N MET A 1 -9.96 -19.02 7.86
CA MET A 1 -9.43 -18.11 8.91
C MET A 1 -10.28 -18.10 10.19
N MET A 2 -11.58 -18.44 10.17
CA MET A 2 -12.47 -18.45 11.35
C MET A 2 -12.23 -19.57 12.40
N SER A 3 -11.65 -20.72 12.04
CA SER A 3 -11.61 -21.90 12.94
C SER A 3 -10.67 -21.78 14.15
N LYS A 4 -9.76 -20.80 14.17
CA LYS A 4 -8.76 -20.65 15.24
C LYS A 4 -9.20 -19.70 16.36
N LEU A 5 -10.23 -18.87 16.12
CA LEU A 5 -10.77 -17.94 17.13
C LEU A 5 -11.51 -18.69 18.25
N TRP A 6 -12.19 -19.78 17.93
CA TRP A 6 -12.92 -20.59 18.90
C TRP A 6 -12.02 -21.21 19.97
N VAL A 7 -10.79 -21.58 19.62
CA VAL A 7 -9.81 -22.11 20.58
C VAL A 7 -9.40 -21.04 21.59
N VAL A 8 -9.17 -19.81 21.14
CA VAL A 8 -8.81 -18.69 22.03
C VAL A 8 -9.96 -18.35 22.99
N VAL A 9 -11.20 -18.35 22.49
CA VAL A 9 -12.39 -18.13 23.31
C VAL A 9 -12.53 -19.23 24.37
N PHE A 10 -12.35 -20.50 23.99
CA PHE A 10 -12.41 -21.62 24.95
C PHE A 10 -11.33 -21.55 26.03
N VAL A 11 -10.11 -21.17 25.67
CA VAL A 11 -9.01 -21.02 26.63
C VAL A 11 -9.31 -19.88 27.61
N MET A 12 -9.83 -18.74 27.13
CA MET A 12 -10.26 -17.63 28.00
C MET A 12 -11.41 -18.03 28.93
N LEU A 13 -12.40 -18.76 28.41
CA LEU A 13 -13.60 -19.14 29.16
C LEU A 13 -13.27 -20.18 30.23
N PHE A 14 -12.39 -21.15 29.91
CA PHE A 14 -11.87 -22.11 30.87
C PHE A 14 -11.06 -21.43 31.98
N PHE A 15 -10.22 -20.46 31.62
CA PHE A 15 -9.42 -19.70 32.58
C PHE A 15 -10.29 -18.82 33.50
N ALA A 16 -11.33 -18.20 32.95
CA ALA A 16 -12.31 -17.41 33.71
C ALA A 16 -13.10 -18.29 34.69
N LEU A 17 -13.53 -19.48 34.27
CA LEU A 17 -14.23 -20.44 35.11
C LEU A 17 -13.33 -20.91 36.27
N PHE A 18 -12.06 -21.20 35.96
CA PHE A 18 -11.07 -21.60 36.95
C PHE A 18 -10.81 -20.48 37.97
N CYS A 19 -10.73 -19.22 37.53
CA CYS A 19 -10.60 -18.05 38.41
C CYS A 19 -11.83 -17.81 39.30
N ALA A 20 -13.04 -18.10 38.82
CA ALA A 20 -14.27 -17.94 39.60
C ALA A 20 -14.43 -19.04 40.66
N ILE A 21 -14.03 -20.27 40.34
CA ILE A 21 -14.18 -21.44 41.23
C ILE A 21 -13.06 -21.49 42.30
N TYR A 22 -11.85 -21.02 41.98
CA TYR A 22 -10.70 -21.07 42.88
C TYR A 22 -10.89 -20.34 44.25
N PRO A 23 -11.41 -19.10 44.33
CA PRO A 23 -11.61 -18.41 45.60
C PRO A 23 -12.76 -18.99 46.44
N LEU A 24 -13.69 -19.71 45.81
CA LEU A 24 -14.80 -20.37 46.50
C LEU A 24 -14.36 -21.64 47.25
N LEU A 25 -13.23 -22.24 46.86
CA LEU A 25 -12.72 -23.48 47.46
C LEU A 25 -11.77 -23.27 48.64
N LYS A 26 -11.18 -22.07 48.81
CA LYS A 26 -10.13 -21.88 49.82
C LYS A 26 -10.39 -20.64 50.67
N GLY A 27 -11.17 -20.84 51.72
CA GLY A 27 -11.25 -19.92 52.85
C GLY A 27 -9.86 -19.74 53.47
N THR A 28 -9.51 -18.49 53.76
CA THR A 28 -8.26 -17.98 54.37
C THR A 28 -7.15 -17.48 53.41
N HIS A 29 -7.03 -16.14 53.42
CA HIS A 29 -5.79 -15.35 53.38
C HIS A 29 -4.75 -15.61 52.28
N THR A 30 -5.18 -15.78 51.02
CA THR A 30 -4.27 -15.97 49.87
C THR A 30 -4.39 -14.86 48.82
N SER A 31 -4.19 -13.59 49.21
CA SER A 31 -4.30 -12.41 48.34
C SER A 31 -3.10 -12.16 47.41
N ARG A 32 -2.07 -13.02 47.42
CA ARG A 32 -0.84 -12.83 46.62
C ARG A 32 -0.80 -13.59 45.28
N MET A 33 -1.62 -14.62 45.12
CA MET A 33 -1.63 -15.46 43.91
C MET A 33 -2.20 -14.81 42.64
N PRO A 34 -3.26 -13.95 42.67
CA PRO A 34 -3.79 -13.37 41.43
C PRO A 34 -2.82 -12.35 40.79
N MET A 35 -1.98 -11.71 41.59
CA MET A 35 -1.05 -10.68 41.12
C MET A 35 0.05 -11.28 40.22
N LEU A 36 0.57 -12.45 40.58
CA LEU A 36 1.59 -13.16 39.78
C LEU A 36 1.03 -13.61 38.42
N ILE A 37 -0.23 -14.03 38.39
CA ILE A 37 -0.90 -14.51 37.18
C ILE A 37 -1.13 -13.36 36.19
N ILE A 38 -1.56 -12.18 36.69
CA ILE A 38 -1.67 -10.96 35.87
C ILE A 38 -0.29 -10.56 35.33
N PHE A 39 0.76 -10.73 36.12
CA PHE A 39 2.12 -10.44 35.68
C PHE A 39 2.59 -11.40 34.56
N LEU A 40 2.37 -12.71 34.74
CA LEU A 40 2.69 -13.73 33.74
C LEU A 40 1.88 -13.56 32.44
N SER A 41 0.61 -13.16 32.53
CA SER A 41 -0.21 -12.90 31.34
C SER A 41 0.22 -11.63 30.61
N ALA A 42 0.62 -10.57 31.32
CA ALA A 42 1.17 -9.35 30.72
C ALA A 42 2.49 -9.61 29.99
N ILE A 43 3.35 -10.47 30.55
CA ILE A 43 4.60 -10.91 29.91
C ILE A 43 4.30 -11.73 28.65
N GLY A 44 3.37 -12.69 28.73
CA GLY A 44 2.94 -13.49 27.58
C GLY A 44 2.31 -12.64 26.46
N PHE A 45 1.50 -11.64 26.81
CA PHE A 45 0.90 -10.70 25.85
C PHE A 45 1.94 -9.82 25.17
N SER A 46 2.94 -9.35 25.93
CA SER A 46 4.06 -8.57 25.39
C SER A 46 4.90 -9.39 24.41
N PHE A 47 5.18 -10.66 24.76
CA PHE A 47 5.93 -11.57 23.90
C PHE A 47 5.16 -11.96 22.63
N PHE A 48 3.85 -12.20 22.76
CA PHE A 48 2.96 -12.48 21.62
C PHE A 48 2.87 -11.29 20.66
N SER A 49 2.81 -10.07 21.20
CA SER A 49 2.77 -8.84 20.40
C SER A 49 4.03 -8.68 19.54
N ILE A 50 5.22 -8.91 20.11
CA ILE A 50 6.49 -8.82 19.38
C ILE A 50 6.55 -9.80 18.21
N LEU A 51 6.19 -11.07 18.43
CA LEU A 51 6.19 -12.10 17.38
C LEU A 51 5.15 -11.82 16.29
N PHE A 52 3.98 -11.29 16.66
CA PHE A 52 2.93 -10.97 15.71
C PHE A 52 3.29 -9.79 14.81
N PHE A 53 3.84 -8.71 15.37
CA PHE A 53 4.28 -7.54 14.59
C PHE A 53 5.44 -7.87 13.64
N GLN A 54 6.39 -8.71 14.06
CA GLN A 54 7.52 -9.10 13.21
C GLN A 54 7.08 -9.91 11.98
N LYS A 55 6.12 -10.83 12.15
CA LYS A 55 5.64 -11.68 11.05
C LYS A 55 4.82 -10.89 10.02
N VAL A 56 4.02 -9.92 10.46
CA VAL A 56 3.22 -9.09 9.54
C VAL A 56 4.09 -8.14 8.72
N GLY A 57 5.17 -7.59 9.30
CA GLY A 57 6.12 -6.75 8.57
C GLY A 57 6.82 -7.47 7.42
N ALA A 58 7.29 -8.70 7.66
CA ALA A 58 8.01 -9.48 6.65
C ALA A 58 7.14 -9.89 5.45
N ILE A 59 5.85 -10.22 5.69
CA ILE A 59 4.90 -10.57 4.62
C ILE A 59 4.66 -9.37 3.70
N ASN A 60 4.56 -8.17 4.26
CA ASN A 60 4.33 -6.95 3.49
C ASN A 60 5.55 -6.57 2.65
N GLN A 61 6.76 -6.73 3.19
CA GLN A 61 8.00 -6.45 2.45
C GLN A 61 8.20 -7.40 1.27
N TYR A 62 7.97 -8.71 1.47
CA TYR A 62 8.10 -9.69 0.39
C TYR A 62 7.18 -9.37 -0.80
N ARG A 63 5.92 -8.97 -0.51
CA ARG A 63 4.94 -8.65 -1.55
C ARG A 63 5.24 -7.34 -2.29
N LEU A 64 5.82 -6.35 -1.61
CA LEU A 64 6.24 -5.09 -2.21
C LEU A 64 7.39 -5.30 -3.20
N ALA A 65 8.40 -6.09 -2.81
CA ALA A 65 9.53 -6.42 -3.67
C ALA A 65 9.09 -7.15 -4.96
N GLU A 66 8.17 -8.12 -4.86
CA GLU A 66 7.62 -8.82 -6.03
C GLU A 66 6.88 -7.87 -6.97
N MET A 67 6.06 -6.96 -6.42
CA MET A 67 5.33 -5.95 -7.18
C MET A 67 6.27 -4.99 -7.92
N ILE A 68 7.34 -4.55 -7.26
CA ILE A 68 8.37 -3.70 -7.87
C ILE A 68 9.02 -4.43 -9.05
N GLN A 69 9.41 -5.70 -8.87
CA GLN A 69 10.05 -6.49 -9.91
C GLN A 69 9.14 -6.74 -11.11
N GLN A 70 7.86 -7.09 -10.87
CA GLN A 70 6.87 -7.25 -11.94
C GLN A 70 6.68 -5.95 -12.72
N LEU A 71 6.55 -4.82 -12.03
CA LEU A 71 6.35 -3.52 -12.67
C LEU A 71 7.58 -3.05 -13.45
N GLN A 72 8.79 -3.28 -12.93
CA GLN A 72 10.04 -3.04 -13.65
C GLN A 72 10.08 -3.86 -14.94
N SER A 73 9.76 -5.15 -14.89
CA SER A 73 9.74 -6.00 -16.08
C SER A 73 8.75 -5.52 -17.16
N HIS A 74 7.61 -4.98 -16.73
CA HIS A 74 6.61 -4.39 -17.61
C HIS A 74 7.13 -3.08 -18.22
N LEU A 75 7.79 -2.24 -17.43
CA LEU A 75 8.40 -0.98 -17.89
C LEU A 75 9.60 -1.22 -18.82
N THR A 76 10.31 -2.34 -18.70
CA THR A 76 11.35 -2.72 -19.67
C THR A 76 10.75 -3.02 -21.05
N LYS A 77 9.53 -3.58 -21.09
CA LYS A 77 8.80 -3.85 -22.33
C LYS A 77 8.10 -2.61 -22.90
N ASP A 78 7.48 -1.80 -22.04
CA ASP A 78 6.86 -0.52 -22.39
C ASP A 78 7.46 0.64 -21.58
N PRO A 79 8.60 1.20 -22.02
CA PRO A 79 9.28 2.27 -21.30
C PRO A 79 8.54 3.61 -21.37
N ASN A 80 7.55 3.77 -22.27
CA ASN A 80 6.77 4.99 -22.42
C ASN A 80 5.50 5.02 -21.54
N HIS A 81 5.34 4.06 -20.64
CA HIS A 81 4.19 3.97 -19.77
C HIS A 81 4.28 4.94 -18.57
N SER A 82 3.85 6.20 -18.77
CA SER A 82 3.86 7.25 -17.72
C SER A 82 3.22 6.82 -16.39
N LYS A 83 2.08 6.12 -16.45
CA LYS A 83 1.38 5.61 -15.26
C LYS A 83 2.19 4.54 -14.52
N GLY A 84 2.95 3.71 -15.23
CA GLY A 84 3.79 2.67 -14.64
C GLY A 84 4.96 3.27 -13.87
N TRP A 85 5.61 4.29 -14.42
CA TRP A 85 6.64 5.05 -13.70
C TRP A 85 6.09 5.73 -12.44
N TYR A 86 4.85 6.22 -12.47
CA TYR A 86 4.21 6.79 -11.28
C TYR A 86 3.93 5.73 -10.20
N LEU A 87 3.38 4.57 -10.57
CA LEU A 87 3.16 3.45 -9.64
C LEU A 87 4.48 2.96 -9.03
N LEU A 88 5.55 2.90 -9.83
CA LEU A 88 6.88 2.51 -9.36
C LEU A 88 7.38 3.48 -8.29
N GLY A 89 7.14 4.79 -8.46
CA GLY A 89 7.46 5.81 -7.45
C GLY A 89 6.68 5.63 -6.15
N CYS A 90 5.38 5.32 -6.23
CA CYS A 90 4.56 5.04 -5.04
C CYS A 90 5.03 3.78 -4.29
N LEU A 91 5.46 2.75 -5.01
CA LEU A 91 6.00 1.54 -4.41
C LEU A 91 7.33 1.80 -3.71
N TYR A 92 8.26 2.53 -4.35
CA TYR A 92 9.52 2.93 -3.71
C TYR A 92 9.30 3.81 -2.47
N GLN A 93 8.34 4.73 -2.52
CA GLN A 93 7.98 5.54 -1.34
C GLN A 93 7.44 4.68 -0.19
N SER A 94 6.72 3.60 -0.50
CA SER A 94 6.24 2.64 0.51
C SER A 94 7.39 1.84 1.14
N GLU A 95 8.48 1.62 0.40
CA GLU A 95 9.73 1.02 0.91
C GLU A 95 10.68 2.03 1.58
N ARG A 96 10.28 3.32 1.66
CA ARG A 96 11.13 4.43 2.12
C ARG A 96 12.40 4.65 1.28
N ASP A 97 12.38 4.21 0.03
CA ASP A 97 13.44 4.49 -0.94
C ASP A 97 13.15 5.79 -1.69
N ASP A 98 13.42 6.91 -1.02
CA ASP A 98 13.16 8.24 -1.58
C ASP A 98 14.04 8.56 -2.80
N ALA A 99 15.21 7.94 -2.91
CA ALA A 99 16.11 8.15 -4.03
C ALA A 99 15.52 7.61 -5.32
N ASN A 100 15.08 6.35 -5.31
CA ASN A 100 14.48 5.71 -6.47
C ASN A 100 13.06 6.25 -6.74
N ALA A 101 12.30 6.62 -5.70
CA ALA A 101 10.99 7.25 -5.86
C ALA A 101 11.08 8.56 -6.65
N ARG A 102 12.05 9.44 -6.34
CA ARG A 102 12.25 10.71 -7.07
C ARG A 102 12.53 10.50 -8.55
N VAL A 103 13.36 9.51 -8.89
CA VAL A 103 13.70 9.18 -10.28
C VAL A 103 12.47 8.62 -11.01
N ALA A 104 11.68 7.77 -10.36
CA ALA A 104 10.47 7.22 -10.96
C ALA A 104 9.41 8.31 -11.23
N PHE A 105 9.20 9.21 -10.28
CA PHE A 105 8.27 10.34 -10.46
C PHE A 105 8.72 11.34 -11.52
N SER A 106 10.03 11.61 -11.62
CA SER A 106 10.56 12.50 -12.65
C SER A 106 10.34 11.92 -14.05
N ASN A 107 10.55 10.61 -14.23
CA ASN A 107 10.23 9.90 -15.47
C ASN A 107 8.74 9.93 -15.79
N ALA A 108 7.87 9.69 -14.81
CA ALA A 108 6.42 9.76 -14.99
C ALA A 108 5.97 11.16 -15.48
N LYS A 109 6.46 12.21 -14.83
CA LYS A 109 6.15 13.61 -15.18
C LYS A 109 6.63 13.94 -16.59
N ARG A 110 7.86 13.55 -16.95
CA ARG A 110 8.43 13.76 -18.28
C ARG A 110 7.60 13.11 -19.37
N LEU A 111 7.17 11.87 -19.17
CA LEU A 111 6.37 11.12 -20.16
C LEU A 111 4.95 11.66 -20.28
N CYS A 112 4.33 12.06 -19.16
CA CYS A 112 3.02 12.70 -19.16
C CYS A 112 3.06 14.03 -19.94
N LEU A 113 4.03 14.89 -19.63
CA LEU A 113 4.19 16.19 -20.27
C LEU A 113 4.48 16.05 -21.78
N ARG A 114 5.29 15.06 -22.17
CA ARG A 114 5.56 14.79 -23.60
C ARG A 114 4.29 14.45 -24.36
N ARG A 115 3.40 13.64 -23.76
CA ARG A 115 2.13 13.24 -24.36
C ARG A 115 1.17 14.43 -24.50
N THR A 116 1.05 15.27 -23.47
CA THR A 116 0.13 16.41 -23.49
C THR A 116 0.57 17.50 -24.48
N VAL A 117 1.88 17.78 -24.56
CA VAL A 117 2.44 18.73 -25.53
C VAL A 117 2.19 18.26 -26.97
N ALA A 118 2.36 16.97 -27.26
CA ALA A 118 2.12 16.42 -28.59
C ALA A 118 0.67 16.62 -29.06
N ILE A 119 -0.31 16.34 -28.19
CA ILE A 119 -1.75 16.51 -28.48
C ILE A 119 -2.10 18.00 -28.62
N GLY A 120 -1.51 18.86 -27.78
CA GLY A 120 -1.70 20.31 -27.88
C GLY A 120 -1.24 20.85 -29.24
N THR A 121 -0.05 20.44 -29.70
CA THR A 121 0.46 20.86 -31.01
C THR A 121 -0.35 20.32 -32.18
N SER A 122 -0.80 19.05 -32.15
CA SER A 122 -1.58 18.49 -33.25
C SER A 122 -2.92 19.21 -33.45
N ASN A 123 -3.56 19.62 -32.34
CA ASN A 123 -4.81 20.36 -32.39
C ASN A 123 -4.58 21.80 -32.88
N LEU A 124 -3.48 22.43 -32.46
CA LEU A 124 -3.05 23.76 -32.94
C LEU A 124 -2.78 23.78 -34.44
N TYR A 125 -2.10 22.78 -35.00
CA TYR A 125 -1.87 22.68 -36.44
C TYR A 125 -3.17 22.45 -37.21
N ARG A 126 -4.04 21.56 -36.71
CA ARG A 126 -5.34 21.27 -37.32
C ARG A 126 -6.26 22.49 -37.36
N GLU A 127 -6.23 23.31 -36.32
CA GLU A 127 -7.03 24.54 -36.23
C GLU A 127 -6.48 25.63 -37.15
N ARG A 128 -5.15 25.76 -37.27
CA ARG A 128 -4.50 26.67 -38.21
C ARG A 128 -4.88 26.38 -39.66
N ASP A 129 -4.81 25.11 -40.06
CA ASP A 129 -5.17 24.71 -41.43
C ASP A 129 -6.65 24.98 -41.73
N ASN A 130 -7.54 24.74 -40.76
CA ASN A 130 -8.97 24.99 -40.93
C ASN A 130 -9.29 26.50 -41.06
N ILE A 131 -8.53 27.36 -40.38
CA ILE A 131 -8.63 28.83 -40.50
C ILE A 131 -8.10 29.31 -41.85
N LEU A 132 -6.96 28.78 -42.29
CA LEU A 132 -6.35 29.10 -43.59
C LEU A 132 -7.26 28.70 -44.76
N ILE A 133 -7.89 27.52 -44.69
CA ILE A 133 -8.87 27.05 -45.68
C ILE A 133 -10.10 27.97 -45.71
N LYS A 134 -10.63 28.37 -44.55
CA LYS A 134 -11.77 29.31 -44.50
C LYS A 134 -11.44 30.70 -45.03
N GLN A 135 -10.20 31.17 -44.87
CA GLN A 135 -9.76 32.45 -45.44
C GLN A 135 -9.53 32.37 -46.94
N THR A 136 -8.94 31.29 -47.45
CA THR A 136 -8.75 31.09 -48.91
C THR A 136 -10.06 30.87 -49.66
N LEU A 137 -11.06 30.23 -49.04
CA LEU A 137 -12.39 30.08 -49.62
C LEU A 137 -13.17 31.40 -49.78
N LYS A 138 -12.73 32.48 -49.10
CA LYS A 138 -13.40 33.79 -49.07
C LYS A 138 -12.83 34.79 -50.07
N ILE A 139 -11.83 34.41 -50.86
CA ILE A 139 -11.21 35.28 -51.87
C ILE A 139 -11.94 35.03 -53.20
N PRO A 140 -12.80 35.96 -53.68
CA PRO A 140 -13.34 35.84 -55.02
C PRO A 140 -12.18 35.96 -56.01
N ILE A 141 -11.94 34.90 -56.78
CA ILE A 141 -11.03 34.97 -57.93
C ILE A 141 -11.74 35.83 -58.97
N PHE A 142 -11.50 37.14 -58.92
CA PHE A 142 -11.86 38.07 -59.98
C PHE A 142 -11.00 37.72 -61.20
N LYS A 143 -11.68 37.26 -62.25
CA LYS A 143 -11.13 37.09 -63.60
C LYS A 143 -11.55 38.28 -64.45
#